data_AF-A0A1F8EFL1-F1
#
_entry.id   AF-A0A1F8EFL1-F1
#
_cell.length_a   1.000
_cell.length_b   1.000
_cell.length_c   1.000
_cell.angle_alpha   90.00
_cell.angle_beta   90.00
_cell.angle_gamma   90.00
#
_symmetry.space_group_name_H-M   'P 1'
#
loop_
_entity.id
_entity.type
_entity.pdbx_description
1 polymer ?
#
loop_
_entity_poly.entity_id
_entity_poly.type
_entity_poly.pdbx_seq_one_letter_code
_entity_poly.pdbx_strand_id
1 'polypeptide(L)'
;MADTNQQLLEGQFQTEANRSELEAKEESQDIAQEATEMEEVYYANQLAFQREQEAQATTALAKEGSSFGKASLFKYAIILLIFAIPNDIVDAIELTGFLVILSWLVSLFLSASQIIIMWFADSELKNVREHVGKVKQYQKTAAKTLTKTASRLAKFAPRNPITKVLIGACLEMIPLISIMPWSSICTVLAYMDERKTFKEARASSEELANISQQPVEVV
;
A
#
# COMPACT_ATOMS: atom_id res chain seq x y z
N MET A 1 45.59 41.82 -71.27
CA MET A 1 45.07 40.44 -71.37
C MET A 1 45.52 39.53 -70.22
N ALA A 2 46.44 39.94 -69.34
CA ALA A 2 46.80 39.16 -68.14
C ALA A 2 45.76 39.28 -66.99
N ASP A 3 45.14 40.45 -66.80
CA ASP A 3 44.17 40.70 -65.72
C ASP A 3 42.89 39.84 -65.79
N THR A 4 42.46 39.47 -67.00
CA THR A 4 41.20 38.74 -67.20
C THR A 4 41.29 37.29 -66.71
N ASN A 5 42.49 36.70 -66.74
CA ASN A 5 42.71 35.35 -66.22
C ASN A 5 42.85 35.33 -64.69
N GLN A 6 43.30 36.43 -64.07
CA GLN A 6 43.36 36.55 -62.62
C GLN A 6 41.96 36.65 -61.99
N GLN A 7 41.07 37.45 -62.58
CA GLN A 7 39.68 37.55 -62.10
C GLN A 7 38.91 36.22 -62.23
N LEU A 8 39.19 35.43 -63.27
CA LEU A 8 38.54 34.13 -63.45
C LEU A 8 38.99 33.14 -62.37
N LEU A 9 40.28 33.15 -62.02
CA LEU A 9 40.84 32.30 -60.97
C LEU A 9 40.26 32.67 -59.60
N GLU A 10 40.18 33.96 -59.27
CA GLU A 10 39.62 34.43 -57.99
C GLU A 10 38.14 34.06 -57.84
N GLY A 11 37.36 34.11 -58.92
CA GLY A 11 35.96 33.68 -58.92
C GLY A 11 35.78 32.17 -58.68
N GLN A 12 36.69 31.34 -59.18
CA GLN A 12 36.70 29.90 -58.92
C GLN A 12 37.05 29.58 -57.45
N PHE A 13 38.03 30.28 -56.89
CA PHE A 13 38.37 30.12 -55.47
C PHE A 13 37.23 30.55 -54.54
N GLN A 14 36.51 31.62 -54.86
CA GLN A 14 35.35 32.05 -54.07
C GLN A 14 34.18 31.07 -54.15
N THR A 15 33.96 30.44 -55.32
CA THR A 15 32.88 29.47 -55.48
C THR A 15 33.19 28.15 -54.78
N GLU A 16 34.44 27.69 -54.79
CA GLU A 16 34.85 26.51 -54.00
C GLU A 16 34.81 26.78 -52.49
N ALA A 17 35.24 27.97 -52.04
CA ALA A 17 35.15 28.36 -50.64
C ALA A 17 33.69 28.37 -50.14
N ASN A 18 32.79 29.02 -50.90
CA ASN A 18 31.36 29.05 -50.56
C ASN A 18 30.73 27.67 -50.56
N ARG A 19 31.14 26.78 -51.49
CA ARG A 19 30.66 25.39 -51.53
C ARG A 19 31.12 24.61 -50.30
N SER A 20 32.38 24.73 -49.91
CA SER A 20 32.91 24.05 -48.73
C SER A 20 32.23 24.51 -47.43
N GLU A 21 31.89 25.80 -47.32
CA GLU A 21 31.10 26.32 -46.19
C GLU A 21 29.66 25.80 -46.18
N LEU A 22 29.08 25.57 -47.36
CA LEU A 22 27.70 25.05 -47.48
C LEU A 22 27.65 23.57 -47.10
N GLU A 23 28.59 22.77 -47.59
CA GLU A 23 28.72 21.34 -47.26
C GLU A 23 28.98 21.16 -45.75
N ALA A 24 29.83 21.99 -45.13
CA ALA A 24 30.05 21.95 -43.68
C ALA A 24 28.81 22.35 -42.85
N LYS A 25 27.96 23.25 -43.38
CA LYS A 25 26.69 23.62 -42.73
C LYS A 25 25.64 22.52 -42.83
N GLU A 26 25.54 21.85 -43.98
CA GLU A 26 24.63 20.71 -44.15
C GLU A 26 25.05 19.54 -43.25
N GLU A 27 26.33 19.19 -43.22
CA GLU A 27 26.85 18.10 -42.36
C GLU A 27 26.64 18.41 -40.87
N SER A 28 26.85 19.66 -40.44
CA SER A 28 26.59 20.04 -39.04
C SER A 28 25.09 20.07 -38.68
N GLN A 29 24.21 20.36 -39.64
CA GLN A 29 22.76 20.26 -39.44
C GLN A 29 22.30 18.80 -39.32
N ASP A 30 22.80 17.92 -40.20
CA ASP A 30 22.48 16.49 -40.15
C ASP A 30 22.94 15.86 -38.83
N ILE A 31 24.16 16.17 -38.37
CA ILE A 31 24.67 15.71 -37.07
C ILE A 31 23.83 16.24 -35.91
N ALA A 32 23.39 17.51 -35.96
CA ALA A 32 22.55 18.09 -34.92
C ALA A 32 21.15 17.47 -34.88
N GLN A 33 20.60 17.14 -36.05
CA GLN A 33 19.30 16.49 -36.17
C GLN A 33 19.37 15.04 -35.67
N GLU A 34 20.39 14.29 -36.07
CA GLU A 34 20.62 12.91 -35.59
C GLU A 34 20.84 12.85 -34.07
N ALA A 35 21.56 13.83 -33.50
CA ALA A 35 21.74 13.93 -32.05
C ALA A 35 20.41 14.18 -31.31
N THR A 36 19.53 15.00 -31.88
CA THR A 36 18.21 15.30 -31.32
C THR A 36 17.30 14.06 -31.38
N GLU A 37 17.28 13.37 -32.52
CA GLU A 37 16.51 12.13 -32.69
C GLU A 37 16.99 11.03 -31.73
N MET A 38 18.31 10.90 -31.52
CA MET A 38 18.85 9.96 -30.52
C MET A 38 18.42 10.31 -29.09
N GLU A 39 18.38 11.58 -28.71
CA GLU A 39 17.94 12.02 -27.38
C GLU A 39 16.45 11.72 -27.16
N GLU A 40 15.61 11.98 -28.16
CA GLU A 40 14.18 11.67 -28.12
C GLU A 40 13.93 10.15 -27.98
N VAL A 41 14.65 9.33 -28.76
CA VAL A 41 14.56 7.86 -28.68
C VAL A 41 15.04 7.36 -27.32
N TYR A 42 16.11 7.93 -26.79
CA TYR A 42 16.62 7.58 -25.46
C TYR A 42 15.60 7.92 -24.35
N TYR A 43 15.00 9.10 -24.41
CA TYR A 43 13.97 9.52 -23.45
C TYR A 43 12.70 8.67 -23.56
N ALA A 44 12.24 8.37 -24.78
CA ALA A 44 11.09 7.50 -25.02
C ALA A 44 11.32 6.09 -24.45
N ASN A 45 12.52 5.54 -24.63
CA ASN A 45 12.91 4.25 -24.05
C ASN A 45 12.94 4.27 -22.52
N GLN A 46 13.46 5.33 -21.89
CA GLN A 46 13.41 5.46 -20.42
C GLN A 46 11.97 5.51 -19.90
N LEU A 47 11.10 6.27 -20.56
CA LEU A 47 9.69 6.40 -20.18
C LEU A 47 8.96 5.06 -20.33
N ALA A 48 9.20 4.33 -21.43
CA ALA A 48 8.66 3.00 -21.66
C ALA A 48 9.12 2.02 -20.58
N PHE A 49 10.41 2.01 -20.26
CA PHE A 49 10.97 1.16 -19.20
C PHE A 49 10.39 1.47 -17.82
N GLN A 50 10.19 2.76 -17.49
CA GLN A 50 9.56 3.16 -16.23
C GLN A 50 8.10 2.68 -16.15
N ARG A 51 7.34 2.80 -17.25
CA ARG A 51 5.96 2.30 -17.34
C ARG A 51 5.88 0.79 -17.19
N GLU A 52 6.82 0.04 -17.78
CA GLU A 52 6.89 -1.42 -17.60
C GLU A 52 7.14 -1.80 -16.14
N GLN A 53 8.05 -1.10 -15.44
CA GLN A 53 8.27 -1.35 -14.01
C GLN A 53 7.04 -1.04 -13.15
N GLU A 54 6.34 0.07 -13.43
CA GLU A 54 5.10 0.42 -12.72
C GLU A 54 3.98 -0.60 -13.00
N ALA A 55 3.85 -1.08 -14.24
CA ALA A 55 2.91 -2.13 -14.61
C ALA A 55 3.24 -3.46 -13.91
N GLN A 56 4.53 -3.83 -13.82
CA GLN A 56 4.95 -5.01 -13.07
C GLN A 56 4.71 -4.87 -11.57
N ALA A 57 4.98 -3.69 -10.99
CA ALA A 57 4.72 -3.44 -9.57
C ALA A 57 3.21 -3.49 -9.25
N THR A 58 2.37 -2.89 -10.08
CA THR A 58 0.91 -2.89 -9.89
C THR A 58 0.31 -4.28 -10.07
N THR A 59 0.77 -5.07 -11.06
CA THR A 59 0.32 -6.46 -11.24
C THR A 59 0.79 -7.38 -10.12
N ALA A 60 2.01 -7.20 -9.61
CA ALA A 60 2.50 -7.92 -8.43
C ALA A 60 1.66 -7.60 -7.18
N LEU A 61 1.36 -6.33 -6.94
CA LEU A 61 0.50 -5.88 -5.84
C LEU A 61 -0.94 -6.39 -5.99
N ALA A 62 -1.50 -6.38 -7.20
CA ALA A 62 -2.83 -6.94 -7.47
C ALA A 62 -2.88 -8.44 -7.21
N LYS A 63 -1.84 -9.18 -7.62
CA LYS A 63 -1.73 -10.63 -7.39
C LYS A 63 -1.58 -10.95 -5.91
N GLU A 64 -0.71 -10.24 -5.19
CA GLU A 64 -0.57 -10.36 -3.73
C GLU A 64 -1.88 -10.03 -3.02
N GLY A 65 -2.58 -8.98 -3.47
CA GLY A 65 -3.93 -8.62 -3.07
C GLY A 65 -4.96 -9.73 -3.16
N SER A 66 -5.01 -10.39 -4.32
CA SER A 66 -5.92 -11.52 -4.57
C SER A 66 -5.61 -12.75 -3.73
N SER A 67 -4.35 -12.88 -3.28
CA SER A 67 -3.90 -13.99 -2.44
C SER A 67 -4.34 -13.85 -0.98
N PHE A 68 -4.77 -12.66 -0.55
CA PHE A 68 -5.25 -12.48 0.82
C PHE A 68 -6.51 -13.31 1.09
N GLY A 69 -6.40 -14.20 2.08
CA GLY A 69 -7.48 -15.04 2.56
C GLY A 69 -8.66 -14.25 3.12
N LYS A 70 -9.67 -14.98 3.62
CA LYS A 70 -10.78 -14.38 4.37
C LYS A 70 -10.40 -14.37 5.85
N ALA A 71 -10.90 -13.39 6.60
CA ALA A 71 -10.87 -13.42 8.06
C ALA A 71 -11.39 -14.78 8.56
N SER A 72 -10.57 -15.48 9.34
CA SER A 72 -10.89 -16.83 9.79
C SER A 72 -11.89 -16.78 10.92
N LEU A 73 -13.17 -17.04 10.60
CA LEU A 73 -14.24 -17.18 11.60
C LEU A 73 -13.88 -18.20 12.69
N PHE A 74 -13.21 -19.28 12.29
CA PHE A 74 -12.86 -20.39 13.18
C PHE A 74 -11.92 -19.95 14.31
N LYS A 75 -10.93 -19.10 14.00
CA LYS A 75 -10.00 -18.54 14.99
C LYS A 75 -10.73 -17.78 16.10
N TYR A 76 -11.64 -16.88 15.72
CA TYR A 76 -12.41 -16.10 16.68
C TYR A 76 -13.47 -16.94 17.40
N ALA A 77 -14.03 -17.96 16.74
CA ALA A 77 -14.94 -18.90 17.38
C ALA A 77 -14.24 -19.71 18.48
N ILE A 78 -12.98 -20.15 18.24
CA ILE A 78 -12.16 -20.81 19.27
C ILE A 78 -11.88 -19.86 20.43
N ILE A 79 -11.43 -18.62 20.15
CA ILE A 79 -11.13 -17.64 21.20
C ILE A 79 -12.38 -17.36 22.03
N LEU A 80 -13.52 -17.16 21.37
CA LEU A 80 -14.78 -16.87 22.04
C LEU A 80 -15.27 -18.06 22.87
N LEU A 81 -15.21 -19.28 22.34
CA LEU A 81 -15.76 -20.47 23.00
C LEU A 81 -14.86 -21.01 24.11
N ILE A 82 -13.54 -20.97 23.94
CA ILE A 82 -12.58 -21.55 24.90
C ILE A 82 -12.13 -20.54 25.96
N PHE A 83 -12.07 -19.24 25.62
CA PHE A 83 -11.51 -18.24 26.52
C PHE A 83 -12.56 -17.23 26.98
N ALA A 84 -13.26 -16.56 26.05
CA ALA A 84 -14.17 -15.48 26.42
C ALA A 84 -15.38 -15.99 27.24
N ILE A 85 -16.07 -17.03 26.76
CA ILE A 85 -17.24 -17.58 27.47
C ILE A 85 -16.85 -18.14 28.86
N PRO A 86 -15.80 -18.97 29.02
CA PRO A 86 -15.39 -19.42 30.34
C PRO A 86 -14.94 -18.29 31.27
N ASN A 87 -14.29 -17.24 30.75
CA ASN A 87 -13.96 -16.06 31.53
C ASN A 87 -15.21 -15.35 32.05
N ASP A 88 -16.20 -15.12 31.18
CA ASP A 88 -17.48 -14.51 31.57
C ASP A 88 -18.22 -15.35 32.64
N ILE A 89 -18.10 -16.69 32.59
CA ILE A 89 -18.67 -17.60 33.61
C ILE A 89 -17.92 -17.47 34.94
N VAL A 90 -16.59 -17.36 34.92
CA VAL A 90 -15.78 -17.18 36.14
C VAL A 90 -16.16 -15.87 36.84
N ASP A 91 -16.34 -14.79 36.08
CA ASP A 91 -16.77 -13.49 36.61
C ASP A 91 -18.18 -13.58 37.23
N ALA A 92 -19.10 -14.32 36.60
CA ALA A 92 -20.44 -14.55 37.14
C ALA A 92 -20.42 -15.37 38.45
N ILE A 93 -19.48 -16.30 38.59
CA ILE A 93 -19.27 -17.08 39.82
C ILE A 93 -18.63 -16.20 40.91
N GLU A 94 -17.70 -15.30 40.57
CA GLU A 94 -17.12 -14.35 41.53
C GLU A 94 -18.17 -13.50 42.24
N LEU A 95 -19.24 -13.14 41.53
CA LEU A 95 -20.36 -12.39 42.11
C LEU A 95 -21.01 -13.10 43.31
N THR A 96 -20.92 -14.43 43.38
CA THR A 96 -21.45 -15.23 44.50
C THR A 96 -20.56 -15.21 45.74
N GLY A 97 -19.34 -14.67 45.63
CA GLY A 97 -18.37 -14.54 46.73
C GLY A 97 -17.65 -15.84 47.10
N PHE A 98 -17.92 -16.95 46.41
CA PHE A 98 -17.26 -18.23 46.65
C PHE A 98 -15.95 -18.30 45.85
N LEU A 99 -14.81 -18.49 46.53
CA LEU A 99 -13.47 -18.68 45.94
C LEU A 99 -12.84 -17.46 45.23
N VAL A 100 -13.09 -16.23 45.70
CA VAL A 100 -12.54 -14.96 45.15
C VAL A 100 -11.03 -14.99 44.84
N ILE A 101 -10.22 -15.68 45.64
CA ILE A 101 -8.76 -15.76 45.42
C ILE A 101 -8.42 -16.70 44.26
N LEU A 102 -9.15 -17.82 44.13
CA LEU A 102 -8.90 -18.80 43.07
C LEU A 102 -9.39 -18.27 41.72
N SER A 103 -10.54 -17.59 41.71
CA SER A 103 -11.11 -16.97 40.52
C SER A 103 -10.23 -15.86 39.98
N TRP A 104 -9.63 -15.03 40.85
CA TRP A 104 -8.66 -14.01 40.43
C TRP A 104 -7.46 -14.62 39.69
N LEU A 105 -6.94 -15.75 40.19
CA LEU A 105 -5.79 -16.44 39.58
C LEU A 105 -6.15 -17.09 38.24
N VAL A 106 -7.35 -17.67 38.13
CA VAL A 106 -7.87 -18.24 36.88
C VAL A 106 -8.15 -17.15 35.84
N SER A 107 -8.77 -16.03 36.24
CA SER A 107 -9.04 -14.87 35.38
C SER A 107 -7.74 -14.26 34.84
N LEU A 108 -6.72 -14.10 35.70
CA LEU A 108 -5.40 -13.63 35.28
C LEU A 108 -4.75 -14.58 34.24
N PHE A 109 -4.85 -15.89 34.45
CA PHE A 109 -4.32 -16.88 33.52
C PHE A 109 -5.06 -16.87 32.18
N LEU A 110 -6.40 -16.82 32.19
CA LEU A 110 -7.23 -16.75 30.99
C LEU A 110 -6.93 -15.48 30.20
N SER A 111 -6.88 -14.32 30.86
CA SER A 111 -6.52 -13.04 30.25
C SER A 111 -5.12 -13.06 29.61
N ALA A 112 -4.12 -13.56 30.34
CA ALA A 112 -2.75 -13.68 29.82
C ALA A 112 -2.68 -14.61 28.61
N SER A 113 -3.36 -15.77 28.65
CA SER A 113 -3.41 -16.70 27.54
C SER A 113 -4.10 -16.12 26.31
N GLN A 114 -5.18 -15.34 26.49
CA GLN A 114 -5.88 -14.64 25.42
C GLN A 114 -4.99 -13.59 24.75
N ILE A 115 -4.19 -12.84 25.53
CA ILE A 115 -3.21 -11.88 24.98
C ILE A 115 -2.16 -12.61 24.13
N ILE A 116 -1.63 -13.74 24.59
CA ILE A 116 -0.63 -14.53 23.84
C ILE A 116 -1.22 -15.05 22.53
N ILE A 117 -2.43 -15.61 22.56
CA ILE A 117 -3.11 -16.11 21.35
C ILE A 117 -3.39 -14.96 20.39
N MET A 118 -3.86 -13.82 20.91
CA MET A 118 -4.13 -12.63 20.10
C MET A 118 -2.83 -12.06 19.50
N TRP A 119 -1.71 -12.14 20.23
CA TRP A 119 -0.41 -11.71 19.72
C TRP A 119 0.08 -12.60 18.57
N PHE A 120 -0.06 -13.93 18.70
CA PHE A 120 0.27 -14.85 17.62
C PHE A 120 -0.62 -14.64 16.38
N ALA A 121 -1.91 -14.40 16.65
CA ALA A 121 -2.94 -14.05 15.69
C ALA A 121 -2.69 -12.74 14.92
N ASP A 122 -1.97 -11.79 15.51
CA ASP A 122 -1.72 -10.46 14.91
C ASP A 122 -0.58 -10.46 13.89
N SER A 123 0.23 -11.53 13.84
CA SER A 123 1.33 -11.67 12.88
C SER A 123 0.86 -11.60 11.42
N GLU A 124 -0.24 -12.27 11.09
CA GLU A 124 -0.86 -12.22 9.75
C GLU A 124 -1.49 -10.85 9.47
N LEU A 125 -2.14 -10.24 10.47
CA LEU A 125 -2.75 -8.92 10.37
C LEU A 125 -1.73 -7.82 10.10
N LYS A 126 -0.53 -7.94 10.68
CA LYS A 126 0.58 -7.02 10.46
C LYS A 126 1.00 -7.00 8.99
N ASN A 127 1.10 -8.18 8.35
CA ASN A 127 1.46 -8.30 6.94
C ASN A 127 0.39 -7.68 6.03
N VAL A 128 -0.89 -7.96 6.29
CA VAL A 128 -2.02 -7.38 5.54
C VAL A 128 -2.03 -5.85 5.68
N ARG A 129 -1.81 -5.34 6.89
CA ARG A 129 -1.78 -3.90 7.14
C ARG A 129 -0.59 -3.23 6.47
N GLU A 130 0.57 -3.87 6.46
CA GLU A 130 1.74 -3.37 5.75
C GLU A 130 1.45 -3.28 4.25
N HIS A 131 0.78 -4.28 3.67
CA HIS A 131 0.36 -4.25 2.27
C HIS A 131 -0.63 -3.11 1.99
N VAL A 132 -1.67 -2.95 2.82
CA VAL A 132 -2.60 -1.79 2.73
C VAL A 132 -1.86 -0.46 2.89
N GLY A 133 -0.83 -0.42 3.73
CA GLY A 133 0.04 0.74 3.91
C GLY A 133 0.84 1.09 2.65
N LYS A 134 1.47 0.09 2.01
CA LYS A 134 2.20 0.22 0.75
C LYS A 134 1.26 0.66 -0.37
N VAL A 135 0.10 0.01 -0.53
CA VAL A 135 -0.93 0.40 -1.50
C VAL A 135 -1.39 1.84 -1.28
N LYS A 136 -1.61 2.26 -0.02
CA LYS A 136 -1.94 3.66 0.29
C LYS A 136 -0.80 4.63 -0.01
N GLN A 137 0.46 4.22 0.14
CA GLN A 137 1.60 5.05 -0.26
C GLN A 137 1.66 5.17 -1.78
N TYR A 138 1.46 4.09 -2.53
CA TYR A 138 1.33 4.12 -3.99
C TYR A 138 0.16 4.99 -4.44
N GLN A 139 -1.02 4.83 -3.83
CA GLN A 139 -2.16 5.72 -4.06
C GLN A 139 -1.85 7.16 -3.67
N LYS A 140 -1.12 7.44 -2.58
CA LYS A 140 -0.74 8.82 -2.23
C LYS A 140 0.28 9.41 -3.21
N THR A 141 1.18 8.60 -3.76
CA THR A 141 2.14 9.04 -4.78
C THR A 141 1.45 9.25 -6.12
N ALA A 142 0.53 8.37 -6.51
CA ALA A 142 -0.32 8.53 -7.69
C ALA A 142 -1.36 9.66 -7.53
N ALA A 143 -1.93 9.82 -6.33
CA ALA A 143 -2.92 10.86 -5.99
C ALA A 143 -2.29 12.20 -5.59
N LYS A 144 -0.96 12.30 -5.45
CA LYS A 144 -0.29 13.61 -5.43
C LYS A 144 -0.48 14.34 -6.77
N THR A 145 -0.84 13.62 -7.84
CA THR A 145 -1.29 14.17 -9.13
C THR A 145 -2.82 14.37 -9.20
N LEU A 146 -3.61 13.64 -8.40
CA LEU A 146 -5.08 13.74 -8.31
C LEU A 146 -5.50 14.33 -6.95
N THR A 147 -5.42 15.65 -6.87
CA THR A 147 -5.72 16.48 -5.70
C THR A 147 -7.10 16.23 -5.05
N LYS A 148 -7.11 16.22 -3.70
CA LYS A 148 -8.23 16.52 -2.75
C LYS A 148 -8.96 15.40 -1.97
N THR A 149 -8.76 14.10 -2.19
CA THR A 149 -9.53 13.07 -1.43
C THR A 149 -8.92 12.65 -0.08
N ALA A 150 -7.71 13.11 0.26
CA ALA A 150 -6.97 12.70 1.46
C ALA A 150 -7.56 13.20 2.80
N SER A 151 -8.41 14.22 2.81
CA SER A 151 -8.93 14.85 4.04
C SER A 151 -9.96 14.00 4.80
N ARG A 152 -10.51 12.94 4.20
CA ARG A 152 -11.52 12.07 4.86
C ARG A 152 -10.96 10.86 5.62
N LEU A 153 -9.67 10.56 5.47
CA LEU A 153 -9.03 9.44 6.17
C LEU A 153 -8.57 9.78 7.60
N ALA A 154 -8.69 11.05 8.02
CA ALA A 154 -8.16 11.58 9.28
C ALA A 154 -8.99 11.28 10.55
N LYS A 155 -10.12 10.56 10.47
CA LYS A 155 -10.86 10.13 11.68
C LYS A 155 -10.44 8.72 12.09
N PHE A 156 -9.17 8.58 12.45
CA PHE A 156 -8.60 7.37 13.04
C PHE A 156 -8.89 7.34 14.56
N ALA A 157 -9.97 6.65 14.91
CA ALA A 157 -10.00 5.90 16.16
C ALA A 157 -8.89 4.83 16.12
N PRO A 158 -8.26 4.46 17.25
CA PRO A 158 -7.21 3.45 17.26
C PRO A 158 -7.75 2.10 16.73
N ARG A 159 -7.39 1.77 15.47
CA ARG A 159 -7.80 0.58 14.70
C ARG A 159 -7.09 -0.71 15.13
N ASN A 160 -6.45 -0.74 16.30
CA ASN A 160 -5.69 -1.91 16.75
C ASN A 160 -6.62 -2.90 17.46
N PRO A 161 -6.84 -4.12 16.92
CA PRO A 161 -7.67 -5.12 17.58
C PRO A 161 -7.11 -5.50 18.95
N ILE A 162 -5.78 -5.52 19.11
CA ILE A 162 -5.11 -5.72 20.40
C ILE A 162 -5.50 -4.62 21.40
N THR A 163 -5.46 -3.35 20.99
CA THR A 163 -5.81 -2.24 21.90
C THR A 163 -7.27 -2.34 22.35
N LYS A 164 -8.17 -2.80 21.48
CA LYS A 164 -9.57 -3.03 21.86
C LYS A 164 -9.72 -4.18 22.86
N VAL A 165 -9.02 -5.30 22.64
CA VAL A 165 -9.04 -6.43 23.59
C VAL A 165 -8.37 -6.07 24.93
N LEU A 166 -7.28 -5.30 24.89
CA LEU A 166 -6.63 -4.78 26.08
C LEU A 166 -7.56 -3.86 26.89
N ILE A 167 -8.30 -2.97 26.21
CA ILE A 167 -9.30 -2.12 26.86
C ILE A 167 -10.41 -2.98 27.48
N GLY A 168 -10.86 -4.05 26.79
CA GLY A 168 -11.82 -5.01 27.35
C GLY A 168 -11.31 -5.66 28.63
N ALA A 169 -10.09 -6.20 28.60
CA ALA A 169 -9.45 -6.81 29.76
C ALA A 169 -9.25 -5.81 30.92
N CYS A 170 -8.95 -4.55 30.62
CA CYS A 170 -8.85 -3.51 31.65
C CYS A 170 -10.21 -3.10 32.23
N LEU A 171 -11.29 -3.15 31.44
CA LEU A 171 -12.65 -2.85 31.92
C LEU A 171 -13.20 -3.95 32.82
N GLU A 172 -12.81 -5.21 32.60
CA GLU A 172 -13.18 -6.35 33.45
C GLU A 172 -12.59 -6.26 34.87
N MET A 173 -11.44 -5.59 35.04
CA MET A 173 -10.85 -5.37 36.37
C MET A 173 -11.64 -4.39 37.25
N ILE A 174 -12.69 -3.74 36.72
CA ILE A 174 -13.55 -2.82 37.48
C ILE A 174 -14.80 -3.58 37.95
N PRO A 175 -14.94 -3.89 39.25
CA PRO A 175 -16.00 -4.77 39.76
C PRO A 175 -17.43 -4.25 39.54
N LEU A 176 -17.61 -2.94 39.36
CA LEU A 176 -18.92 -2.33 39.06
C LEU A 176 -19.33 -2.44 37.58
N ILE A 177 -18.38 -2.73 36.69
CA ILE A 177 -18.57 -2.77 35.22
C ILE A 177 -18.59 -4.24 34.72
N SER A 178 -18.14 -5.20 35.52
CA SER A 178 -18.03 -6.64 35.23
C SER A 178 -19.35 -7.39 34.92
N ILE A 179 -20.53 -6.77 35.13
CA ILE A 179 -21.83 -7.39 34.79
C ILE A 179 -21.99 -7.69 33.29
N MET A 180 -21.26 -7.00 32.41
CA MET A 180 -21.35 -7.20 30.97
C MET A 180 -20.16 -8.04 30.47
N PRO A 181 -20.38 -9.00 29.55
CA PRO A 181 -19.32 -9.88 29.02
C PRO A 181 -18.39 -9.14 28.04
N TRP A 182 -17.53 -8.28 28.57
CA TRP A 182 -16.71 -7.36 27.78
C TRP A 182 -15.69 -8.06 26.90
N SER A 183 -15.09 -9.16 27.34
CA SER A 183 -14.15 -9.97 26.56
C SER A 183 -14.83 -10.57 25.32
N SER A 184 -16.05 -11.11 25.49
CA SER A 184 -16.86 -11.62 24.38
C SER A 184 -17.19 -10.51 23.37
N ILE A 185 -17.64 -9.34 23.85
CA ILE A 185 -17.95 -8.18 22.99
C ILE A 185 -16.69 -7.72 22.24
N CYS A 186 -15.55 -7.62 22.93
CA CYS A 186 -14.29 -7.17 22.35
C CYS A 186 -13.77 -8.16 21.30
N THR A 187 -13.92 -9.47 21.50
CA THR A 187 -13.56 -10.51 20.53
C THR A 187 -14.40 -10.40 19.26
N VAL A 188 -15.73 -10.17 19.40
CA VAL A 188 -16.62 -9.94 18.26
C VAL A 188 -16.26 -8.66 17.51
N LEU A 189 -15.98 -7.56 18.22
CA LEU A 189 -15.56 -6.30 17.60
C LEU A 189 -14.22 -6.45 16.87
N ALA A 190 -13.27 -7.18 17.44
CA ALA A 190 -11.98 -7.47 16.79
C ALA A 190 -12.19 -8.26 15.48
N TYR A 191 -13.06 -9.27 15.49
CA TYR A 191 -13.43 -10.01 14.28
C TYR A 191 -14.08 -9.11 13.22
N MET A 192 -15.01 -8.23 13.62
CA MET A 192 -15.67 -7.32 12.69
C MET A 192 -14.70 -6.35 12.02
N ASP A 193 -13.72 -5.83 12.77
CA ASP A 193 -12.69 -4.94 12.25
C ASP A 193 -11.70 -5.67 11.33
N GLU A 194 -11.29 -6.88 11.70
CA GLU A 194 -10.45 -7.72 10.86
C GLU A 194 -11.14 -8.00 9.52
N ARG A 195 -12.42 -8.41 9.56
CA ARG A 195 -13.24 -8.65 8.37
C ARG A 195 -13.37 -7.40 7.49
N LYS A 196 -13.52 -6.21 8.07
CA LYS A 196 -13.54 -4.95 7.31
C LYS A 196 -12.20 -4.68 6.65
N THR A 197 -11.09 -4.90 7.35
CA THR A 197 -9.73 -4.71 6.85
C THR A 197 -9.44 -5.62 5.64
N PHE A 198 -9.82 -6.90 5.73
CA PHE A 198 -9.69 -7.83 4.59
C PHE A 198 -10.57 -7.42 3.39
N LYS A 199 -11.78 -6.91 3.63
CA LYS A 199 -12.63 -6.40 2.55
C LYS A 199 -12.04 -5.15 1.88
N GLU A 200 -11.53 -4.20 2.67
CA GLU A 200 -10.87 -3.00 2.16
C GLU A 200 -9.62 -3.36 1.34
N ALA A 201 -8.81 -4.31 1.82
CA ALA A 201 -7.62 -4.78 1.10
C ALA A 201 -8.01 -5.35 -0.28
N ARG A 202 -9.02 -6.22 -0.34
CA ARG A 202 -9.49 -6.81 -1.61
C ARG A 202 -10.06 -5.78 -2.57
N ALA A 203 -10.93 -4.90 -2.09
CA ALA A 203 -11.50 -3.84 -2.93
C ALA A 203 -10.41 -2.94 -3.51
N SER A 204 -9.39 -2.62 -2.70
CA SER A 204 -8.25 -1.82 -3.16
C SER A 204 -7.39 -2.56 -4.20
N SER A 205 -7.22 -3.87 -4.07
CA SER A 205 -6.49 -4.67 -5.06
C SER A 205 -7.28 -4.86 -6.36
N GLU A 206 -8.60 -4.99 -6.28
CA GLU A 206 -9.49 -5.02 -7.46
C GLU A 206 -9.48 -3.67 -8.20
N GLU A 207 -9.49 -2.55 -7.47
CA GLU A 207 -9.36 -1.21 -8.05
C GLU A 207 -8.01 -1.05 -8.79
N LEU A 208 -6.90 -1.49 -8.19
CA LEU A 208 -5.59 -1.48 -8.83
C LEU A 208 -5.53 -2.37 -10.07
N ALA A 209 -6.16 -3.55 -10.03
CA ALA A 209 -6.23 -4.45 -11.17
C ALA A 209 -7.04 -3.85 -12.34
N ASN A 210 -8.10 -3.10 -12.05
CA ASN A 210 -8.88 -2.41 -13.07
C ASN A 210 -8.10 -1.23 -13.68
N ILE A 211 -7.34 -0.48 -12.86
CA ILE A 211 -6.50 0.62 -13.34
C ILE A 211 -5.40 0.10 -14.26
N SER A 212 -4.77 -1.05 -13.94
CA SER A 212 -3.72 -1.62 -14.80
C SER A 212 -4.23 -2.20 -16.11
N GLN A 213 -5.53 -2.52 -16.21
CA GLN A 213 -6.17 -3.03 -17.42
C GLN A 213 -6.74 -1.92 -18.33
N GLN A 214 -6.89 -0.70 -17.85
CA GLN A 214 -7.30 0.40 -18.71
C GLN A 214 -6.18 0.71 -19.71
N PRO A 215 -6.43 0.62 -21.04
CA PRO A 215 -5.45 1.04 -22.02
C PRO A 215 -5.16 2.51 -21.76
N VAL A 216 -3.88 2.85 -21.59
CA VAL A 216 -3.45 4.24 -21.49
C VAL A 216 -3.80 4.88 -22.83
N GLU A 217 -4.94 5.54 -22.93
CA GLU A 217 -5.25 6.41 -24.05
C GLU A 217 -4.15 7.47 -24.06
N VAL A 218 -3.30 7.39 -25.08
CA VAL A 218 -2.26 8.36 -25.35
C VAL A 218 -3.00 9.61 -25.81
N VAL A 219 -3.21 10.55 -24.87
CA VAL A 219 -3.73 11.89 -25.15
C VAL A 219 -2.61 12.76 -25.70
#